data_AF-A0A6N8UFL9-F1
#
_entry.id   AF-A0A6N8UFL9-F1
#
_cell.length_a   1.000
_cell.length_b   1.000
_cell.length_c   1.000
_cell.angle_alpha   90.00
_cell.angle_beta   90.00
_cell.angle_gamma   90.00
#
_symmetry.space_group_name_H-M   'P 1'
#
loop_
_entity.id
_entity.type
_entity.pdbx_description
1 polymer ?
#
loop_
_entity_poly.entity_id
_entity_poly.type
_entity_poly.pdbx_seq_one_letter_code
_entity_poly.pdbx_strand_id
1 'polypeptide(L)'
;MNTEIDDILKIYKEEDFNLKAYLQTHWLSKEEYVKEWVPTKNKIFNSDFEWFPDMVFNESYILRPLISGAVLIEEDYSDYLRVFEYFNQTEFVIIKDSLDYLGFKFNVRESWNDIFKANSTFLMSELFCFADNFYLFDKSGKWGKYTANEHENWVDIMGFKPEYLDLFRKYFPISEEEKKDVEEALPEYRNKIVW
;
A
#
# COMPACT_ATOMS: atom_id res chain seq x y z
N MET A 1 -14.93 -7.27 16.00
CA MET A 1 -14.82 -7.83 14.64
C MET A 1 -16.16 -7.86 13.91
N ASN A 2 -17.17 -8.63 14.37
CA ASN A 2 -18.46 -8.71 13.65
C ASN A 2 -19.16 -7.35 13.45
N THR A 3 -19.08 -6.44 14.43
CA THR A 3 -19.71 -5.11 14.33
C THR A 3 -19.08 -4.22 13.27
N GLU A 4 -17.75 -4.21 13.13
CA GLU A 4 -17.06 -3.39 12.12
C GLU A 4 -17.37 -3.88 10.70
N ILE A 5 -17.33 -5.21 10.48
CA ILE A 5 -17.68 -5.82 9.20
C ILE A 5 -19.13 -5.50 8.83
N ASP A 6 -20.06 -5.64 9.77
CA ASP A 6 -21.48 -5.34 9.52
C ASP A 6 -21.71 -3.85 9.21
N ASP A 7 -20.90 -2.93 9.76
CA ASP A 7 -20.97 -1.50 9.44
C ASP A 7 -20.42 -1.19 8.04
N ILE A 8 -19.33 -1.84 7.64
CA ILE A 8 -18.80 -1.76 6.26
C ILE A 8 -19.82 -2.29 5.25
N LEU A 9 -20.42 -3.45 5.51
CA LEU A 9 -21.45 -4.04 4.63
C LEU A 9 -22.65 -3.11 4.41
N LYS A 10 -23.04 -2.32 5.43
CA LYS A 10 -24.11 -1.31 5.29
C LYS A 10 -23.70 -0.16 4.36
N ILE A 11 -22.45 0.29 4.43
CA ILE A 11 -21.93 1.38 3.59
C ILE A 11 -21.96 0.97 2.12
N TYR A 12 -21.47 -0.22 1.83
CA TYR A 12 -21.41 -0.74 0.46
C TYR A 12 -22.77 -1.23 -0.06
N LYS A 13 -23.82 -1.26 0.79
CA LYS A 13 -25.20 -1.67 0.44
C LYS A 13 -25.27 -3.02 -0.28
N GLU A 14 -24.27 -3.87 -0.06
CA GLU A 14 -24.15 -5.16 -0.72
C GLU A 14 -24.55 -6.27 0.26
N GLU A 15 -25.59 -7.01 -0.10
CA GLU A 15 -25.86 -8.34 0.45
C GLU A 15 -25.03 -9.40 -0.28
N ASP A 16 -23.80 -9.06 -0.71
CA ASP A 16 -22.93 -10.02 -1.37
C ASP A 16 -22.30 -10.93 -0.32
N PHE A 17 -22.74 -12.19 -0.32
CA PHE A 17 -22.17 -13.25 0.51
C PHE A 17 -20.65 -13.35 0.35
N ASN A 18 -20.12 -13.03 -0.84
CA ASN A 18 -18.69 -13.05 -1.13
C ASN A 18 -17.95 -11.92 -0.41
N LEU A 19 -18.53 -10.71 -0.33
CA LEU A 19 -17.92 -9.58 0.39
C LEU A 19 -17.81 -9.87 1.89
N LYS A 20 -18.86 -10.43 2.50
CA LYS A 20 -18.82 -10.80 3.92
C LYS A 20 -17.74 -11.84 4.20
N ALA A 21 -17.64 -12.88 3.38
CA ALA A 21 -16.61 -13.91 3.52
C ALA A 21 -15.20 -13.35 3.31
N TYR A 22 -15.04 -12.42 2.36
CA TYR A 22 -13.79 -11.71 2.11
C TYR A 22 -13.36 -10.87 3.32
N LEU A 23 -14.25 -10.02 3.84
CA LEU A 23 -13.98 -9.21 5.03
C LEU A 23 -13.70 -10.10 6.24
N GLN A 24 -14.40 -11.22 6.42
CA GLN A 24 -14.08 -12.15 7.50
C GLN A 24 -12.67 -12.75 7.42
N THR A 25 -12.10 -12.82 6.22
CA THR A 25 -10.76 -13.39 5.97
C THR A 25 -9.67 -12.33 6.07
N HIS A 26 -9.89 -11.15 5.48
CA HIS A 26 -8.84 -10.14 5.28
C HIS A 26 -9.04 -8.86 6.10
N TRP A 27 -10.17 -8.67 6.78
CA TRP A 27 -10.39 -7.44 7.55
C TRP A 27 -9.36 -7.32 8.67
N LEU A 28 -8.62 -6.21 8.66
CA LEU A 28 -7.79 -5.83 9.78
C LEU A 28 -8.67 -5.02 10.74
N SER A 29 -8.92 -5.51 11.94
CA SER A 29 -9.71 -4.74 12.91
C SER A 29 -8.99 -3.46 13.33
N LYS A 30 -9.75 -2.41 13.68
CA LYS A 30 -9.15 -1.14 14.12
C LYS A 30 -8.31 -1.32 15.39
N GLU A 31 -8.76 -2.18 16.30
CA GLU A 31 -8.02 -2.53 17.53
C GLU A 31 -6.67 -3.17 17.19
N GLU A 32 -6.66 -4.17 16.30
CA GLU A 32 -5.42 -4.82 15.85
C GLU A 32 -4.51 -3.84 15.12
N TYR A 33 -5.04 -3.00 14.23
CA TYR A 33 -4.29 -1.98 13.52
C TYR A 33 -3.58 -1.02 14.49
N VAL A 34 -4.32 -0.44 15.44
CA VAL A 34 -3.76 0.51 16.41
C VAL A 34 -2.70 -0.15 17.28
N LYS A 35 -2.95 -1.37 17.74
CA LYS A 35 -2.06 -2.06 18.68
C LYS A 35 -0.81 -2.62 18.01
N GLU A 36 -0.94 -3.20 16.82
CA GLU A 36 0.12 -3.98 16.17
C GLU A 36 0.81 -3.25 15.02
N TRP A 37 0.06 -2.45 14.24
CA TRP A 37 0.52 -1.96 12.95
C TRP A 37 0.89 -0.47 12.97
N VAL A 38 0.20 0.36 13.75
CA VAL A 38 0.56 1.78 13.93
C VAL A 38 2.02 1.99 14.38
N PRO A 39 2.56 1.21 15.35
CA PRO A 39 3.98 1.34 15.71
C PRO A 39 4.94 1.10 14.55
N THR A 40 4.57 0.24 13.59
CA THR A 40 5.37 -0.03 12.40
C THR A 40 5.13 1.01 11.30
N LYS A 41 3.87 1.42 11.09
CA LYS A 41 3.51 2.53 10.20
C LYS A 41 4.36 3.76 10.56
N ASN A 42 4.38 4.16 11.82
CA ASN A 42 5.09 5.36 12.28
C ASN A 42 6.63 5.23 12.21
N LYS A 43 7.18 4.02 12.05
CA LYS A 43 8.60 3.84 11.75
C LYS A 43 8.91 4.11 10.28
N ILE A 44 7.97 3.85 9.39
CA ILE A 44 8.15 3.99 7.93
C ILE A 44 7.73 5.38 7.49
N PHE A 45 6.51 5.75 7.86
CA PHE A 45 5.84 6.97 7.46
C PHE A 45 5.94 8.02 8.56
N ASN A 46 6.03 9.27 8.14
CA ASN A 46 6.09 10.41 9.04
C ASN A 46 4.67 10.83 9.44
N SER A 47 4.34 10.73 10.73
CA SER A 47 3.04 11.09 11.27
C SER A 47 2.78 12.60 11.33
N ASP A 48 3.81 13.42 11.14
CA ASP A 48 3.69 14.89 11.18
C ASP A 48 3.09 15.46 9.89
N PHE A 49 3.00 14.64 8.84
CA PHE A 49 2.44 15.02 7.55
C PHE A 49 1.20 14.17 7.26
N GLU A 50 0.11 14.84 6.88
CA GLU A 50 -1.18 14.18 6.65
C GLU A 50 -1.26 13.51 5.27
N TRP A 51 -0.50 13.99 4.28
CA TRP A 51 -0.64 13.60 2.87
C TRP A 51 0.48 14.16 1.99
N PHE A 52 0.67 13.56 0.82
CA PHE A 52 1.45 14.12 -0.27
C PHE A 52 0.86 15.49 -0.71
N PRO A 53 1.66 16.52 -1.11
CA PRO A 53 3.07 16.53 -1.48
C PRO A 53 4.03 16.83 -0.32
N ASP A 54 3.59 16.67 0.93
CA ASP A 54 4.53 16.65 2.04
C ASP A 54 5.27 15.30 2.12
N MET A 55 6.42 15.27 2.78
CA MET A 55 7.21 14.06 2.87
C MET A 55 6.55 13.01 3.79
N VAL A 56 5.79 12.10 3.20
CA VAL A 56 5.09 11.03 3.93
C VAL A 56 6.02 9.97 4.54
N PHE A 57 7.31 9.93 4.16
CA PHE A 57 8.29 8.98 4.70
C PHE A 57 9.23 9.61 5.73
N ASN A 58 9.64 8.84 6.73
CA ASN A 58 10.69 9.29 7.65
C ASN A 58 12.03 9.48 6.92
N GLU A 59 12.85 10.45 7.36
CA GLU A 59 14.11 10.84 6.69
C GLU A 59 15.15 9.71 6.54
N SER A 60 15.03 8.65 7.35
CA SER A 60 15.91 7.48 7.28
C SER A 60 15.59 6.51 6.12
N TYR A 61 14.62 6.86 5.26
CA TYR A 61 14.23 6.09 4.08
C TYR A 61 14.66 6.84 2.82
N ILE A 62 15.08 6.07 1.82
CA ILE A 62 15.26 6.56 0.45
C ILE A 62 14.05 6.17 -0.39
N LEU A 63 13.78 6.98 -1.41
CA LEU A 63 12.52 6.92 -2.14
C LEU A 63 12.71 6.44 -3.56
N ARG A 64 11.84 5.52 -3.98
CA ARG A 64 11.72 5.05 -5.34
C ARG A 64 10.27 5.24 -5.79
N PRO A 65 9.96 6.37 -6.43
CA PRO A 65 8.65 6.61 -7.01
C PRO A 65 8.46 5.80 -8.31
N LEU A 66 7.21 5.48 -8.61
CA LEU A 66 6.72 4.84 -9.82
C LEU A 66 5.48 5.61 -10.29
N ILE A 67 5.30 5.76 -11.60
CA ILE A 67 4.03 6.26 -12.14
C ILE A 67 3.03 5.12 -12.11
N SER A 68 2.17 5.15 -11.11
CA SER A 68 1.14 4.16 -10.86
C SER A 68 0.08 4.80 -9.97
N GLY A 69 -1.18 4.44 -10.21
CA GLY A 69 -2.30 4.84 -9.35
C GLY A 69 -2.95 3.67 -8.64
N ALA A 70 -2.25 2.54 -8.55
CA ALA A 70 -2.81 1.29 -8.07
C ALA A 70 -2.04 0.78 -6.86
N VAL A 71 -2.78 0.44 -5.79
CA VAL A 71 -2.16 -0.09 -4.57
C VAL A 71 -1.47 -1.42 -4.84
N LEU A 72 -2.07 -2.29 -5.66
CA LEU A 72 -1.45 -3.50 -6.19
C LEU A 72 -2.02 -3.79 -7.59
N ILE A 73 -1.17 -4.26 -8.50
CA ILE A 73 -1.53 -4.77 -9.83
C ILE A 73 -0.94 -6.17 -10.02
N GLU A 74 -1.54 -6.97 -10.91
CA GLU A 74 -1.16 -8.38 -11.10
C GLU A 74 0.29 -8.51 -11.57
N GLU A 75 0.69 -7.60 -12.45
CA GLU A 75 1.99 -7.53 -13.09
C GLU A 75 3.12 -7.43 -12.05
N ASP A 76 2.95 -6.57 -11.04
CA ASP A 76 3.95 -6.29 -10.02
C ASP A 76 3.80 -7.16 -8.77
N TYR A 77 2.66 -7.86 -8.60
CA TYR A 77 2.36 -8.61 -7.39
C TYR A 77 3.46 -9.62 -7.04
N SER A 78 4.00 -10.30 -8.06
CA SER A 78 5.08 -11.26 -7.85
C SER A 78 6.38 -10.65 -7.31
N ASP A 79 6.65 -9.37 -7.63
CA ASP A 79 7.81 -8.65 -7.14
C ASP A 79 7.61 -8.17 -5.71
N TYR A 80 6.40 -7.73 -5.34
CA TYR A 80 6.05 -7.48 -3.94
C TYR A 80 6.20 -8.74 -3.08
N LEU A 81 5.73 -9.90 -3.55
CA LEU A 81 5.92 -11.17 -2.84
C LEU A 81 7.39 -11.49 -2.58
N ARG A 82 8.27 -11.27 -3.57
CA ARG A 82 9.72 -11.47 -3.40
C ARG A 82 10.31 -10.55 -2.33
N VAL A 83 9.82 -9.32 -2.21
CA VAL A 83 10.25 -8.39 -1.14
C VAL A 83 9.80 -8.87 0.23
N PHE A 84 8.53 -9.27 0.37
CA PHE A 84 8.02 -9.82 1.63
C PHE A 84 8.78 -11.09 2.05
N GLU A 85 9.04 -11.99 1.11
CA GLU A 85 9.85 -13.20 1.33
C GLU A 85 11.28 -12.87 1.75
N TYR A 86 11.91 -11.89 1.10
CA TYR A 86 13.26 -11.42 1.45
C TYR A 86 13.34 -10.97 2.92
N PHE A 87 12.30 -10.29 3.41
CA PHE A 87 12.21 -9.86 4.80
C PHE A 87 11.64 -10.92 5.76
N ASN A 88 11.45 -12.16 5.31
CA ASN A 88 10.84 -13.27 6.07
C ASN A 88 9.48 -12.89 6.67
N GLN A 89 8.68 -12.12 5.93
CA GLN A 89 7.34 -11.72 6.36
C GLN A 89 6.31 -12.73 5.89
N THR A 90 5.29 -12.93 6.73
CA THR A 90 4.15 -13.81 6.43
C THR A 90 2.87 -13.04 6.20
N GLU A 91 2.84 -11.77 6.59
CA GLU A 91 1.68 -10.91 6.51
C GLU A 91 2.09 -9.52 6.03
N PHE A 92 1.20 -8.86 5.31
CA PHE A 92 1.28 -7.45 4.97
C PHE A 92 -0.10 -6.80 5.10
N VAL A 93 -0.12 -5.47 5.16
CA VAL A 93 -1.35 -4.70 5.30
C VAL A 93 -1.47 -3.63 4.23
N ILE A 94 -2.72 -3.34 3.89
CA ILE A 94 -3.13 -2.20 3.07
C ILE A 94 -4.08 -1.35 3.91
N ILE A 95 -3.76 -0.08 4.10
CA ILE A 95 -4.51 0.85 4.95
C ILE A 95 -4.86 2.10 4.15
N LYS A 96 -6.14 2.43 4.07
CA LYS A 96 -6.59 3.71 3.50
C LYS A 96 -6.13 4.86 4.38
N ASP A 97 -5.56 5.88 3.77
CA ASP A 97 -5.15 7.10 4.43
C ASP A 97 -6.33 8.08 4.51
N SER A 98 -7.27 7.79 5.41
CA SER A 98 -8.45 8.62 5.62
C SER A 98 -8.87 8.65 7.09
N LEU A 99 -9.72 9.62 7.44
CA LEU A 99 -10.35 9.70 8.76
C LEU A 99 -11.20 8.45 9.07
N ASP A 100 -11.83 7.89 8.05
CA ASP A 100 -12.55 6.62 8.12
C ASP A 100 -11.57 5.47 7.96
N TYR A 101 -11.49 4.61 8.97
CA TYR A 101 -10.55 3.48 8.98
C TYR A 101 -11.01 2.38 8.01
N LEU A 102 -10.16 2.09 7.04
CA LEU A 102 -10.33 0.97 6.12
C LEU A 102 -8.97 0.25 6.01
N GLY A 103 -8.91 -1.00 6.49
CA GLY A 103 -7.66 -1.74 6.59
C GLY A 103 -7.82 -3.22 6.30
N PHE A 104 -6.88 -3.76 5.54
CA PHE A 104 -6.83 -5.16 5.14
C PHE A 104 -5.50 -5.76 5.53
N LYS A 105 -5.53 -7.04 5.90
CA LYS A 105 -4.37 -7.86 6.19
C LYS A 105 -4.39 -9.09 5.30
N PHE A 106 -3.27 -9.36 4.65
CA PHE A 106 -3.10 -10.44 3.70
C PHE A 106 -1.95 -11.34 4.12
N ASN A 107 -2.02 -12.61 3.76
CA ASN A 107 -0.92 -13.54 3.90
C ASN A 107 -0.04 -13.51 2.65
N VAL A 108 1.28 -13.49 2.82
CA VAL A 108 2.25 -13.48 1.70
C VAL A 108 2.15 -14.73 0.82
N ARG A 109 1.52 -15.81 1.29
CA ARG A 109 1.29 -17.04 0.52
C ARG A 109 0.02 -16.99 -0.34
N GLU A 110 -0.81 -15.97 -0.20
CA GLU A 110 -2.03 -15.82 -1.00
C GLU A 110 -1.65 -15.46 -2.43
N SER A 111 -2.24 -16.18 -3.38
CA SER A 111 -2.06 -15.85 -4.79
C SER A 111 -2.82 -14.57 -5.14
N TRP A 112 -2.46 -13.93 -6.25
CA TRP A 112 -3.24 -12.80 -6.79
C TRP A 112 -4.73 -13.13 -6.88
N ASN A 113 -5.02 -14.34 -7.34
CA ASN A 113 -6.36 -14.87 -7.44
C ASN A 113 -7.07 -15.00 -6.09
N ASP A 114 -6.37 -15.31 -5.00
CA ASP A 114 -6.99 -15.41 -3.68
C ASP A 114 -7.35 -14.02 -3.14
N ILE A 115 -6.50 -13.02 -3.41
CA ILE A 115 -6.74 -11.62 -3.04
C ILE A 115 -7.87 -10.99 -3.87
N PHE A 116 -7.99 -11.33 -5.16
CA PHE A 116 -8.91 -10.66 -6.10
C PHE A 116 -10.16 -11.45 -6.51
N LYS A 117 -10.21 -12.79 -6.43
CA LYS A 117 -11.37 -13.58 -6.94
C LYS A 117 -12.57 -13.65 -6.00
N ALA A 118 -12.49 -13.14 -4.78
CA ALA A 118 -13.64 -13.01 -3.90
C ALA A 118 -14.48 -11.77 -4.30
N ASN A 119 -15.23 -11.91 -5.40
CA ASN A 119 -16.06 -10.90 -6.05
C ASN A 119 -16.80 -9.94 -5.09
N SER A 120 -16.29 -8.71 -5.00
CA SER A 120 -17.09 -7.49 -5.01
C SER A 120 -16.31 -6.46 -5.84
N THR A 121 -16.79 -6.16 -7.04
CA THR A 121 -16.07 -5.29 -7.98
C THR A 121 -15.89 -3.88 -7.43
N PHE A 122 -16.79 -3.41 -6.58
CA PHE A 122 -16.75 -2.04 -6.08
C PHE A 122 -15.65 -1.83 -5.03
N LEU A 123 -15.62 -2.62 -3.94
CA LEU A 123 -14.57 -2.51 -2.93
C LEU A 123 -13.19 -2.78 -3.54
N MET A 124 -13.07 -3.77 -4.41
CA MET A 124 -11.80 -4.05 -5.09
C MET A 124 -11.38 -2.90 -6.02
N SER A 125 -12.33 -2.27 -6.72
CA SER A 125 -12.01 -1.10 -7.55
C SER A 125 -11.55 0.09 -6.72
N GLU A 126 -12.14 0.32 -5.54
CA GLU A 126 -11.73 1.40 -4.63
C GLU A 126 -10.37 1.09 -3.96
N LEU A 127 -10.09 -0.18 -3.64
CA LEU A 127 -8.84 -0.58 -3.00
C LEU A 127 -7.65 -0.70 -3.96
N PHE A 128 -7.89 -1.10 -5.20
CA PHE A 128 -6.80 -1.53 -6.09
C PHE A 128 -6.72 -0.75 -7.42
N CYS A 129 -7.79 -0.12 -7.89
CA CYS A 129 -7.84 0.47 -9.24
C CYS A 129 -8.05 1.99 -9.28
N PHE A 130 -8.84 2.54 -8.35
CA PHE A 130 -9.19 3.96 -8.24
C PHE A 130 -8.90 4.39 -6.82
N ALA A 131 -7.64 4.28 -6.41
CA ALA A 131 -7.33 4.45 -5.01
C ALA A 131 -7.47 5.92 -4.61
N ASP A 132 -8.00 6.19 -3.43
CA ASP A 132 -7.60 7.34 -2.63
C ASP A 132 -6.12 7.18 -2.23
N ASN A 133 -5.66 7.85 -1.17
CA ASN A 133 -4.32 7.61 -0.66
C ASN A 133 -4.26 6.30 0.17
N PHE A 134 -3.24 5.47 -0.02
CA PHE A 134 -3.08 4.20 0.69
C PHE A 134 -1.65 3.92 1.14
N TYR A 135 -1.52 3.26 2.29
CA TYR A 135 -0.27 2.67 2.76
C TYR A 135 -0.26 1.17 2.51
N LEU A 136 0.86 0.65 2.01
CA LEU A 136 1.15 -0.77 1.95
C LEU A 136 2.47 -1.05 2.67
N PHE A 137 2.47 -1.96 3.65
CA PHE A 137 3.67 -2.29 4.42
C PHE A 137 3.55 -3.62 5.16
N ASP A 138 4.68 -4.12 5.67
CA ASP A 138 4.75 -5.31 6.51
C ASP A 138 5.26 -4.99 7.94
N LYS A 139 5.36 -6.01 8.80
CA LYS A 139 5.81 -5.84 10.20
C LYS A 139 7.31 -5.56 10.33
N SER A 140 8.11 -5.68 9.27
CA SER A 140 9.55 -5.47 9.33
C SER A 140 9.92 -4.02 9.65
N GLY A 141 9.10 -3.06 9.21
CA GLY A 141 9.42 -1.64 9.32
C GLY A 141 10.68 -1.25 8.55
N LYS A 142 11.00 -1.99 7.47
CA LYS A 142 12.18 -1.74 6.62
C LYS A 142 11.83 -1.09 5.29
N TRP A 143 10.56 -1.18 4.90
CA TRP A 143 10.03 -0.56 3.70
C TRP A 143 8.53 -0.35 3.83
N GLY A 144 7.98 0.45 2.92
CA GLY A 144 6.56 0.54 2.67
C GLY A 144 6.32 1.30 1.36
N LYS A 145 5.09 1.24 0.86
CA LYS A 145 4.63 2.00 -0.29
C LYS A 145 3.51 2.94 0.15
N TYR A 146 3.51 4.13 -0.43
CA TYR A 146 2.41 5.09 -0.34
C TYR A 146 1.88 5.34 -1.75
N THR A 147 0.61 5.06 -2.00
CA THR A 147 -0.09 5.37 -3.25
C THR A 147 -0.74 6.74 -3.12
N ALA A 148 -0.35 7.69 -3.97
CA ALA A 148 -0.80 9.08 -3.94
C ALA A 148 -1.63 9.39 -5.20
N ASN A 149 -2.95 9.39 -5.06
CA ASN A 149 -3.87 9.47 -6.20
C ASN A 149 -4.75 10.72 -6.22
N GLU A 150 -4.76 11.49 -5.14
CA GLU A 150 -5.49 12.76 -5.04
C GLU A 150 -4.79 13.92 -5.78
N HIS A 151 -3.66 13.64 -6.44
CA HIS A 151 -2.84 14.63 -7.15
C HIS A 151 -2.98 14.48 -8.66
N GLU A 152 -2.65 15.54 -9.41
CA GLU A 152 -2.73 15.55 -10.88
C GLU A 152 -1.98 14.37 -11.53
N ASN A 153 -0.95 13.87 -10.85
CA ASN A 153 -0.18 12.72 -11.26
C ASN A 153 -0.38 11.60 -10.23
N TRP A 154 -0.81 10.42 -10.71
CA TRP A 154 -0.89 9.22 -9.89
C TRP A 154 0.51 8.66 -9.69
N VAL A 155 0.96 8.63 -8.43
CA VAL A 155 2.31 8.21 -8.09
C VAL A 155 2.28 7.24 -6.94
N ASP A 156 2.97 6.12 -7.12
CA ASP A 156 3.35 5.22 -6.05
C ASP A 156 4.74 5.59 -5.56
N ILE A 157 4.91 5.77 -4.25
CA ILE A 157 6.20 6.08 -3.64
C ILE A 157 6.59 4.90 -2.76
N MET A 158 7.61 4.14 -3.16
CA MET A 158 8.22 3.15 -2.28
C MET A 158 9.33 3.80 -1.45
N GLY A 159 9.24 3.69 -0.13
CA GLY A 159 10.32 4.04 0.77
C GLY A 159 10.94 2.80 1.37
N PHE A 160 12.27 2.72 1.40
CA PHE A 160 13.00 1.63 2.04
C PHE A 160 14.30 2.11 2.68
N LYS A 161 14.87 1.31 3.60
CA LYS A 161 16.18 1.62 4.18
C LYS A 161 17.30 1.55 3.13
N PRO A 162 18.31 2.43 3.19
CA PRO A 162 19.35 2.54 2.15
C PRO A 162 20.07 1.24 1.82
N GLU A 163 20.26 0.35 2.80
CA GLU A 163 20.92 -0.94 2.61
C GLU A 163 20.15 -1.91 1.70
N TYR A 164 18.89 -1.63 1.37
CA TYR A 164 18.06 -2.44 0.47
C TYR A 164 17.95 -1.88 -0.95
N LEU A 165 18.74 -0.86 -1.31
CA LEU A 165 18.70 -0.23 -2.64
C LEU A 165 18.79 -1.22 -3.80
N ASP A 166 19.74 -2.14 -3.76
CA ASP A 166 19.94 -3.11 -4.85
C ASP A 166 18.78 -4.11 -4.96
N LEU A 167 18.08 -4.40 -3.86
CA LEU A 167 16.89 -5.25 -3.85
C LEU A 167 15.75 -4.59 -4.65
N PHE A 168 15.46 -3.32 -4.34
CA PHE A 168 14.37 -2.59 -4.98
C PHE A 168 14.68 -2.22 -6.43
N ARG A 169 15.94 -1.91 -6.77
CA ARG A 169 16.35 -1.74 -8.18
C ARG A 169 16.16 -2.99 -9.02
N LYS A 170 16.39 -4.16 -8.42
CA LYS A 170 16.26 -5.45 -9.10
C LYS A 170 14.79 -5.80 -9.38
N TYR A 171 13.91 -5.59 -8.41
CA TYR A 171 12.50 -6.02 -8.51
C TYR A 171 11.57 -4.96 -9.08
N PHE A 172 11.93 -3.68 -8.98
CA PHE A 172 11.14 -2.59 -9.55
C PHE A 172 12.03 -1.74 -10.46
N PRO A 173 12.49 -2.27 -11.60
CA PRO A 173 13.28 -1.48 -12.55
C PRO A 173 12.45 -0.30 -13.06
N ILE A 174 13.10 0.85 -13.28
CA ILE A 174 12.45 2.05 -13.83
C ILE A 174 13.13 2.37 -15.16
N SER A 175 12.35 2.46 -16.23
CA SER A 175 12.81 2.88 -17.55
C SER A 175 13.13 4.38 -17.60
N GLU A 176 13.95 4.83 -18.55
CA GLU A 176 14.26 6.26 -18.69
C GLU A 176 13.02 7.12 -18.99
N GLU A 177 11.99 6.55 -19.63
CA GLU A 177 10.71 7.21 -19.87
C GLU A 177 9.97 7.44 -18.54
N GLU A 178 9.82 6.39 -17.73
CA GLU A 178 9.20 6.51 -16.40
C GLU A 178 9.97 7.45 -15.48
N LYS A 179 11.30 7.50 -15.56
CA LYS A 179 12.09 8.50 -14.79
C LYS A 179 11.68 9.91 -15.14
N LYS A 180 11.51 10.21 -16.43
CA LYS A 180 11.10 11.54 -16.89
C LYS A 180 9.70 11.88 -16.36
N ASP A 181 8.76 10.93 -16.45
CA ASP A 181 7.40 11.13 -15.96
C ASP A 181 7.37 11.36 -14.44
N VAL A 182 8.17 10.61 -13.68
CA VAL A 182 8.36 10.83 -12.23
C VAL A 182 8.96 12.21 -11.95
N GLU A 183 9.98 12.64 -12.69
CA GLU A 183 10.63 13.94 -12.46
C GLU A 183 9.71 15.13 -12.75
N GLU A 184 8.76 14.94 -13.67
CA GLU A 184 7.68 15.88 -13.98
C GLU A 184 6.60 15.85 -12.89
N ALA A 185 6.26 14.66 -12.39
CA ALA A 185 5.25 14.48 -11.35
C ALA A 185 5.70 14.92 -9.94
N LEU A 186 6.99 14.75 -9.63
CA LEU A 186 7.58 14.95 -8.30
C LEU A 186 8.76 15.95 -8.30
N PRO A 187 8.57 17.20 -8.78
CA PRO A 187 9.69 18.14 -8.92
C PRO A 187 10.36 18.48 -7.59
N GLU A 188 9.61 18.48 -6.48
CA GLU A 188 10.10 18.85 -5.15
C GLU A 188 10.96 17.75 -4.49
N TYR A 189 10.86 16.51 -4.97
CA TYR A 189 11.51 15.35 -4.36
C TYR A 189 12.75 14.86 -5.08
N ARG A 190 13.17 15.52 -6.17
CA ARG A 190 14.30 15.11 -7.02
C ARG A 190 15.58 14.77 -6.24
N ASN A 191 15.87 15.50 -5.16
CA ASN A 191 17.08 15.29 -4.36
C ASN A 191 17.01 14.06 -3.43
N LYS A 192 15.84 13.42 -3.30
CA LYS A 192 15.60 12.27 -2.42
C LYS A 192 15.27 10.98 -3.18
N ILE A 193 15.04 11.09 -4.49
CA ILE A 193 14.73 9.97 -5.37
C ILE A 193 16.00 9.21 -5.72
N VAL A 194 15.91 7.88 -5.66
CA VAL A 194 16.95 6.95 -6.10
C VAL A 194 16.48 6.16 -7.31
N TRP A 195 17.25 6.24 -8.39
CA TRP A 195 17.02 5.54 -9.66
C TRP A 195 17.64 4.16 -9.68
#